data_AF-A0A0D6LWF0-F1
#
_entry.id   AF-A0A0D6LWF0-F1
#
_cell.length_a   1.000
_cell.length_b   1.000
_cell.length_c   1.000
_cell.angle_alpha   90.00
_cell.angle_beta   90.00
_cell.angle_gamma   90.00
#
_symmetry.space_group_name_H-M   'P 1'
#
loop_
_entity.id
_entity.type
_entity.pdbx_description
1 polymer ?
#
loop_
_entity_poly.entity_id
_entity_poly.type
_entity_poly.pdbx_seq_one_letter_code
_entity_poly.pdbx_strand_id
1 'polypeptide(L)' 'MDVHDCTTISRDIDVPVGTVFTIEPGLYVPVNSPFPKEFHGIGLRIEDDVVISKDGIEVLSDAAPRSASDVEYLMRSQ' A
#
# COMPACT_ATOMS: atom_id res chain seq x y z
N MET A 1 20.53 -1.50 -3.92
CA MET A 1 19.41 -2.26 -3.33
C MET A 1 19.04 -1.48 -2.12
N ASP A 2 17.90 -0.81 -2.22
CA ASP A 2 17.47 0.26 -1.35
C ASP A 2 15.96 0.20 -1.22
N VAL A 3 15.38 0.72 -0.13
CA VAL A 3 13.92 0.75 0.05
C VAL A 3 13.26 1.58 -1.06
N HIS A 4 13.86 2.73 -1.39
CA HIS A 4 13.48 3.55 -2.55
C HIS A 4 14.52 3.36 -3.65
N ASP A 5 14.45 2.23 -4.36
CA ASP A 5 15.42 1.89 -5.40
C ASP A 5 15.24 2.74 -6.67
N CYS A 6 16.30 2.84 -7.48
CA CYS A 6 16.27 3.42 -8.83
C CYS A 6 15.72 4.86 -8.91
N THR A 7 16.06 5.72 -7.95
CA THR A 7 15.58 7.12 -7.87
C THR A 7 15.92 8.00 -9.08
N THR A 8 16.88 7.58 -9.92
CA THR A 8 17.27 8.27 -11.16
C THR A 8 16.47 7.84 -12.39
N ILE A 9 15.66 6.77 -12.29
CA ILE A 9 14.79 6.30 -13.38
C ILE A 9 13.51 7.13 -13.41
N SER A 10 13.06 7.51 -14.61
CA SER A 10 11.80 8.24 -14.79
C SER A 10 10.61 7.40 -14.31
N ARG A 11 9.64 8.06 -13.67
CA ARG A 11 8.36 7.45 -13.27
C ARG A 11 7.31 7.46 -14.38
N ASP A 12 7.57 8.18 -15.47
CA ASP A 12 6.70 8.29 -16.65
C ASP A 12 7.19 7.35 -17.74
N ILE A 13 7.15 6.05 -17.45
CA ILE A 13 7.56 4.97 -18.35
C ILE A 13 6.57 3.81 -18.25
N ASP A 14 6.47 3.01 -19.31
CA ASP A 14 5.89 1.68 -19.21
C ASP A 14 6.77 0.84 -18.28
N VAL A 15 6.16 0.26 -17.24
CA VAL A 15 6.88 -0.50 -16.22
C VAL A 15 7.36 -1.84 -16.81
N PRO A 16 8.68 -2.10 -16.87
CA PRO A 16 9.19 -3.35 -17.43
C PRO A 16 8.82 -4.60 -16.61
N VAL A 17 8.74 -5.74 -17.28
CA VAL A 17 8.64 -7.05 -16.61
C VAL A 17 9.85 -7.28 -15.71
N GLY A 18 9.61 -7.71 -14.47
CA GLY A 18 10.61 -7.93 -13.43
C GLY A 18 10.82 -6.72 -12.52
N THR A 19 10.20 -5.57 -12.79
CA THR A 19 10.24 -4.42 -11.89
C THR A 19 9.39 -4.68 -10.65
N VAL A 20 9.98 -4.40 -9.49
CA VAL A 20 9.32 -4.46 -8.17
C VAL A 20 9.15 -3.05 -7.64
N PHE A 21 7.97 -2.73 -7.12
CA PHE A 21 7.67 -1.43 -6.51
C PHE A 21 6.47 -1.53 -5.55
N THR A 22 6.27 -0.50 -4.73
CA THR A 22 5.17 -0.42 -3.77
C THR A 22 3.90 0.14 -4.41
N ILE A 23 2.74 -0.35 -3.96
CA ILE A 23 1.44 0.29 -4.15
C ILE A 23 0.94 0.69 -2.77
N GLU A 24 0.97 1.99 -2.46
CA GLU A 24 0.86 2.49 -1.08
C GLU A 24 -0.15 3.66 -0.88
N PRO A 25 -1.43 3.51 -1.29
CA PRO A 25 -2.43 4.57 -1.07
C PRO A 25 -2.68 4.84 0.42
N GLY A 26 -2.79 6.13 0.78
CA GLY A 26 -3.12 6.56 2.14
C GLY A 26 -4.06 7.75 2.19
N LEU A 27 -4.82 7.83 3.28
CA LEU A 27 -5.73 8.94 3.61
C LEU A 27 -5.41 9.43 5.02
N TYR A 28 -5.28 10.74 5.17
CA TYR A 28 -4.92 11.38 6.43
C TYR A 28 -5.86 12.55 6.68
N VAL A 29 -6.63 12.49 7.77
CA VAL A 29 -7.61 13.52 8.15
C VAL A 29 -7.06 14.34 9.32
N PRO A 30 -6.77 15.63 9.14
CA PRO A 30 -6.27 16.48 10.22
C PRO A 30 -7.25 16.63 11.38
N VAL A 31 -6.73 16.93 12.58
CA VAL A 31 -7.54 17.12 13.81
C VAL A 31 -8.51 18.31 13.73
N ASN A 32 -8.21 19.31 12.90
CA ASN A 32 -9.04 20.50 12.69
C ASN A 32 -9.48 20.61 11.23
N SER A 33 -10.06 19.54 10.68
CA SER A 33 -10.47 19.48 9.27
C SER A 33 -11.94 19.87 9.07
N PRO A 34 -12.37 20.21 7.84
CA PRO A 34 -13.78 20.44 7.51
C PRO A 34 -14.60 19.13 7.39
N PHE A 35 -13.99 17.96 7.54
CA PHE A 35 -14.67 16.65 7.48
C PHE A 35 -15.49 16.38 8.77
N PRO A 36 -16.37 15.37 8.78
CA PRO A 36 -17.04 14.94 10.01
C PRO A 36 -16.06 14.64 11.15
N LYS A 37 -16.43 15.03 12.38
CA LYS A 37 -15.52 15.02 13.55
C LYS A 37 -15.02 13.62 13.90
N GLU A 38 -15.82 12.60 13.64
CA GLU A 38 -15.49 11.19 13.86
C GLU A 38 -14.26 10.72 13.08
N PHE A 39 -13.89 11.40 11.99
CA PHE A 39 -12.71 11.06 11.19
C PHE A 39 -11.46 11.87 11.57
N HIS A 40 -11.58 12.88 12.43
CA HIS A 40 -10.48 13.78 12.74
C HIS A 40 -9.33 13.06 13.44
N GLY A 41 -8.10 13.27 12.97
CA GLY A 41 -6.90 12.63 13.51
C GLY A 41 -6.67 11.19 13.02
N ILE A 42 -7.53 10.65 12.15
CA ILE A 42 -7.34 9.32 11.57
C ILE A 42 -6.37 9.41 10.39
N GLY A 43 -5.34 8.57 10.42
CA GLY A 43 -4.46 8.29 9.30
C GLY A 43 -4.46 6.80 8.98
N LEU A 44 -4.59 6.46 7.70
CA LEU A 44 -4.61 5.09 7.20
C LEU A 44 -3.76 5.00 5.92
N ARG A 45 -2.90 3.99 5.82
CA ARG A 45 -2.21 3.60 4.58
C ARG A 45 -2.23 2.08 4.49
N ILE A 46 -2.49 1.56 3.31
CA ILE A 46 -2.32 0.14 2.98
C ILE A 46 -1.26 0.08 1.89
N GLU A 47 -0.28 -0.80 2.06
CA GLU A 47 0.92 -0.86 1.24
C GLU A 47 1.26 -2.32 0.95
N ASP A 48 1.47 -2.61 -0.32
CA ASP A 48 1.89 -3.93 -0.81
C ASP A 48 3.06 -3.80 -1.78
N ASP A 49 3.95 -4.79 -1.76
CA ASP A 49 5.02 -4.96 -2.73
C ASP A 49 4.51 -5.76 -3.93
N VAL A 50 4.67 -5.22 -5.13
CA VAL A 50 4.22 -5.88 -6.37
C VAL A 50 5.35 -6.06 -7.36
N VAL A 51 5.28 -7.13 -8.15
CA VAL A 51 6.16 -7.36 -9.29
C VAL A 51 5.36 -7.45 -10.58
N ILE A 52 5.85 -6.81 -11.65
CA ILE A 52 5.31 -7.00 -12.99
C ILE A 52 5.85 -8.33 -13.53
N SER A 53 4.99 -9.32 -13.66
CA SER A 53 5.31 -10.61 -14.27
C SER A 53 4.99 -10.60 -15.77
N LYS A 54 5.31 -11.69 -16.48
CA LYS A 54 4.93 -11.84 -17.89
C LYS A 54 3.42 -11.99 -18.08
N ASP A 55 2.72 -12.43 -17.04
CA ASP A 55 1.30 -12.80 -17.08
C ASP A 55 0.41 -11.75 -16.37
N GLY A 56 1.00 -10.73 -15.75
CA GLY A 56 0.26 -9.68 -15.04
C GLY A 56 1.04 -9.10 -13.86
N ILE A 57 0.32 -8.81 -12.77
CA ILE A 57 0.89 -8.30 -11.52
C ILE A 57 0.80 -9.39 -10.47
N GLU A 58 1.89 -9.63 -9.74
CA GLU A 58 1.93 -10.52 -8.58
C GLU A 58 2.20 -9.69 -7.32
N VAL A 59 1.47 -10.00 -6.24
CA VAL A 59 1.60 -9.34 -4.93
C VAL A 59 2.50 -10.19 -4.03
N LEU A 60 3.68 -9.67 -3.72
CA LEU A 60 4.71 -10.38 -2.94
C LEU A 60 4.39 -10.42 -1.44
N SER A 61 3.61 -9.45 -0.96
CA SER A 61 3.22 -9.27 0.44
C SER A 61 1.82 -9.81 0.78
N ASP A 62 1.20 -10.60 -0.09
CA ASP A 62 -0.21 -11.03 0.03
C ASP A 62 -0.52 -11.86 1.29
N ALA A 63 0.50 -12.38 1.96
CA ALA A 63 0.34 -13.09 3.23
C ALA A 63 -0.13 -12.19 4.39
N ALA A 64 0.04 -10.87 4.28
CA ALA A 64 -0.42 -9.92 5.30
C ALA A 64 -1.92 -9.59 5.09
N PRO A 65 -2.78 -9.73 6.13
CA PRO A 65 -4.19 -9.37 5.99
C PRO A 65 -4.35 -7.86 5.87
N ARG A 66 -5.16 -7.42 4.91
CA ARG A 66 -5.42 -6.00 4.61
C ARG A 66 -6.89 -5.61 4.61
N SER A 67 -7.80 -6.58 4.47
CA SER A 67 -9.23 -6.31 4.60
C SER A 67 -9.59 -6.11 6.07
N ALA A 68 -10.57 -5.25 6.34
CA ALA A 68 -11.02 -5.01 7.71
C ALA A 68 -11.47 -6.31 8.40
N SER A 69 -12.16 -7.19 7.68
CA SER A 69 -12.62 -8.48 8.22
C SER A 69 -11.46 -9.42 8.58
N ASP A 70 -10.43 -9.50 7.74
CA ASP A 70 -9.30 -10.41 7.99
C ASP A 70 -8.45 -9.91 9.16
N VAL A 71 -8.26 -8.58 9.25
CA VAL A 71 -7.58 -7.95 10.38
C VAL A 71 -8.36 -8.17 11.68
N GLU A 72 -9.68 -7.91 11.68
CA GLU A 72 -10.53 -8.15 12.86
C GLU A 72 -10.54 -9.62 13.29
N TYR A 73 -10.60 -10.54 12.33
CA TYR A 73 -10.53 -11.98 12.60
C TYR A 73 -9.20 -12.34 13.25
N LEU A 74 -8.08 -11.89 12.66
CA LEU A 74 -6.74 -12.16 13.20
C LEU A 74 -6.61 -11.61 14.63
N MET A 75 -7.05 -10.37 14.89
CA MET A 75 -6.98 -9.74 16.21
C MET A 75 -7.82 -10.46 17.28
N ARG A 76 -8.91 -11.14 16.90
CA ARG A 76 -9.74 -11.93 17.83
C ARG A 76 -9.21 -13.34 18.06
N SER A 77 -8.40 -13.85 17.14
CA SER A 77 -7.90 -15.23 17.16
C SER A 77 -6.62 -15.43 17.98
N GLN A 78 -6.09 -14.36 18.58
CA GLN A 78 -4.91 -14.37 19.45
C GLN A 78 -5.27 -14.39 20.94
#